data_AF-A0A367LWA1-F1
#
_entry.id   AF-A0A367LWA1-F1
#
_cell.length_a   1.000
_cell.length_b   1.000
_cell.length_c   1.000
_cell.angle_alpha   90.00
_cell.angle_beta   90.00
_cell.angle_gamma   90.00
#
_symmetry.space_group_name_H-M   'P 1'
#
loop_
_entity.id
_entity.type
_entity.pdbx_description
1 polymer ?
#
loop_
_entity_poly.entity_id
_entity_poly.type
_entity_poly.pdbx_seq_one_letter_code
_entity_poly.pdbx_strand_id
1 'polypeptide(L)'
;AWSGEVSYRPNAPVQLNTTDILFAGLDPVSIGGNRPYDNASVLNGQAGQDLHGYRRKEITQLQTTLTHFFAQVMGAERLTLVGEIGWTHVGGLESTAKARYGRDPVFGPGPPPGTISG
;
A
#
# COMPACT_ATOMS: atom_id res chain seq x y z
N ALA A 1 -12.52 -29.04 -13.03
CA ALA A 1 -13.40 -28.00 -12.48
C ALA A 1 -12.65 -26.69 -12.42
N TRP A 2 -13.33 -25.57 -12.66
CA TRP A 2 -12.77 -24.23 -12.56
C TRP A 2 -13.78 -23.37 -11.80
N SER A 3 -13.30 -22.65 -10.79
CA SER A 3 -14.06 -21.68 -10.02
C SER A 3 -13.21 -20.43 -9.81
N GLY A 4 -13.84 -19.27 -9.71
CA GLY A 4 -13.14 -18.03 -9.37
C GLY A 4 -14.09 -16.93 -8.93
N GLU A 5 -13.54 -15.92 -8.27
CA GLU A 5 -14.24 -14.75 -7.80
C GLU A 5 -13.53 -13.45 -8.18
N VAL A 6 -14.32 -12.39 -8.32
CA VAL A 6 -13.87 -11.01 -8.47
C VAL A 6 -14.49 -10.15 -7.39
N SER A 7 -13.65 -9.41 -6.67
CA SER A 7 -14.06 -8.48 -5.62
C SER A 7 -13.62 -7.07 -5.99
N TYR A 8 -14.54 -6.11 -5.97
CA TYR A 8 -14.24 -4.70 -6.19
C TYR A 8 -14.64 -3.85 -4.99
N ARG A 9 -13.69 -3.07 -4.47
CA ARG A 9 -13.86 -2.16 -3.35
C ARG A 9 -13.53 -0.74 -3.83
N PRO A 10 -14.52 0.10 -4.18
CA PRO A 10 -14.27 1.42 -4.76
C PRO A 10 -13.64 2.43 -3.79
N ASN A 11 -13.81 2.22 -2.49
CA ASN A 11 -13.50 3.22 -1.47
C ASN A 11 -12.77 2.60 -0.26
N ALA A 12 -11.80 1.73 -0.52
CA ALA A 12 -11.03 1.05 0.52
C ALA A 12 -10.01 2.02 1.15
N PRO A 13 -9.87 2.05 2.48
CA PRO A 13 -8.84 2.86 3.13
C PRO A 13 -7.47 2.19 2.93
N VAL A 14 -6.55 2.86 2.24
CA VAL A 14 -5.16 2.43 2.07
C VAL A 14 -4.27 3.31 2.92
N GLN A 15 -3.51 2.68 3.82
CA GLN A 15 -2.71 3.36 4.83
C GLN A 15 -1.50 4.08 4.22
N LEU A 16 -1.31 5.33 4.62
CA LEU A 16 -0.11 6.11 4.30
C LEU A 16 1.06 5.68 5.19
N ASN A 17 2.28 5.89 4.72
CA ASN A 17 3.49 5.58 5.49
C ASN A 17 3.44 6.30 6.85
N THR A 18 3.56 5.53 7.94
CA THR A 18 3.47 6.05 9.29
C THR A 18 4.61 7.01 9.64
N THR A 19 5.78 6.85 9.03
CA THR A 19 6.88 7.83 9.19
C THR A 19 6.51 9.19 8.59
N ASP A 20 5.88 9.22 7.42
CA ASP A 20 5.39 10.47 6.82
C ASP A 20 4.32 11.13 7.67
N ILE A 21 3.41 10.35 8.27
CA ILE A 21 2.37 10.87 9.16
C ILE A 21 3.01 11.52 10.39
N LEU A 22 4.02 10.87 11.00
CA LEU A 22 4.71 11.41 12.17
C LEU A 22 5.50 12.69 11.83
N PHE A 23 6.29 12.68 10.75
CA PHE A 23 7.09 13.85 10.34
C PHE A 23 6.24 15.01 9.83
N ALA A 24 5.05 14.77 9.30
CA ALA A 24 4.13 15.84 8.89
C ALA A 24 3.73 16.75 10.06
N GLY A 25 3.68 16.21 11.29
CA GLY A 25 3.42 17.02 12.49
C GLY A 25 4.54 18.01 12.83
N LEU A 26 5.75 17.83 12.28
CA LEU A 26 6.88 18.74 12.47
C LEU A 26 6.96 19.84 11.41
N ASP A 27 6.17 19.75 10.34
CA ASP A 27 6.11 20.75 9.27
C ASP A 27 5.84 22.19 9.78
N PRO A 28 4.92 22.45 10.74
CA PRO A 28 4.68 23.80 11.24
C PRO A 28 5.74 24.29 12.25
N VAL A 29 6.73 23.48 12.64
CA VAL A 29 7.73 23.86 13.65
C VAL A 29 8.70 24.89 13.05
N SER A 30 8.77 26.06 13.69
CA SER A 30 9.74 27.11 13.38
C SER A 30 10.58 27.43 14.62
N ILE A 31 11.90 27.43 14.47
CA ILE A 31 12.87 27.76 15.52
C ILE A 31 13.70 28.94 15.01
N GLY A 32 13.57 30.10 15.66
CA GLY A 32 14.29 31.31 15.26
C GLY A 32 13.96 31.80 13.85
N GLY A 33 12.78 31.49 13.32
CA GLY A 33 12.36 31.83 11.95
C GLY A 33 12.74 30.79 10.88
N ASN A 34 13.53 29.78 11.23
CA ASN A 34 13.89 28.68 10.33
C ASN A 34 12.95 27.48 10.51
N ARG A 35 12.69 26.74 9.43
CA ARG A 35 11.91 25.48 9.43
C ARG A 35 12.86 24.29 9.25
N PRO A 36 13.46 23.77 10.33
CA PRO A 36 14.51 22.74 10.24
C PRO A 36 14.02 21.38 9.70
N TYR A 37 12.70 21.16 9.67
CA TYR A 37 12.08 19.92 9.19
C TYR A 37 11.31 20.10 7.88
N ASP A 38 11.56 21.20 7.15
CA ASP A 38 11.00 21.42 5.82
C ASP A 38 11.50 20.29 4.90
N ASN A 39 10.57 19.55 4.27
CA ASN A 39 10.80 18.31 3.50
C ASN A 39 11.00 16.99 4.29
N ALA A 40 10.79 16.96 5.62
CA ALA A 40 10.86 15.70 6.38
C ALA A 40 9.71 14.72 6.05
N SER A 41 8.60 15.22 5.52
CA SER A 41 7.46 14.44 5.06
C SER A 41 7.01 14.91 3.67
N VAL A 42 6.48 14.00 2.86
CA VAL A 42 5.74 14.36 1.62
C VAL A 42 4.28 14.73 1.90
N LEU A 43 3.84 14.60 3.15
CA LEU A 43 2.54 15.05 3.62
C LEU A 43 2.68 16.41 4.30
N ASN A 44 1.69 17.29 4.10
CA ASN A 44 1.64 18.60 4.75
C ASN A 44 0.77 18.49 6.01
N GLY A 45 1.37 18.67 7.18
CA GLY A 45 0.64 18.78 8.44
C GLY A 45 0.49 20.25 8.81
N GLN A 46 -0.73 20.66 9.18
CA GLN A 46 -1.00 22.02 9.65
C GLN A 46 -1.45 21.98 11.11
N ALA A 47 -0.99 22.96 11.88
CA ALA A 47 -1.37 23.07 13.29
C ALA A 47 -2.89 23.26 13.42
N GLY A 48 -3.53 22.44 14.25
CA GLY A 48 -4.99 22.48 14.46
C GLY A 48 -5.82 21.87 13.33
N GLN A 49 -5.21 21.20 12.35
CA GLN A 49 -5.91 20.47 11.28
C GLN A 49 -5.75 18.96 11.44
N ASP A 50 -6.78 18.22 11.02
CA ASP A 50 -6.75 16.75 11.01
C ASP A 50 -6.01 16.23 9.77
N LEU A 51 -4.91 15.52 9.99
CA LEU A 51 -4.21 14.78 8.94
C LEU A 51 -4.70 13.32 8.90
N HIS A 52 -5.37 12.96 7.82
CA HIS A 52 -5.85 11.60 7.62
C HIS A 52 -4.69 10.66 7.26
N GLY A 53 -4.45 9.64 8.10
CA GLY A 53 -3.37 8.64 7.92
C GLY A 53 -3.62 7.59 6.82
N TYR A 54 -4.66 7.76 6.03
CA TYR A 54 -5.01 6.87 4.92
C TYR A 54 -5.57 7.70 3.78
N ARG A 55 -5.49 7.15 2.56
CA ARG A 55 -6.27 7.65 1.43
C ARG A 55 -7.18 6.56 0.90
N ARG A 56 -8.34 6.98 0.44
CA ARG A 56 -9.30 6.06 -0.17
C ARG A 56 -8.84 5.70 -1.57
N LYS A 57 -8.82 4.41 -1.87
CA LYS A 57 -8.43 3.86 -3.17
C LYS A 57 -9.42 2.80 -3.62
N GLU A 58 -9.48 2.65 -4.93
CA GLU A 58 -10.15 1.54 -5.55
C GLU A 58 -9.24 0.30 -5.51
N ILE A 59 -9.82 -0.83 -5.13
CA ILE A 59 -9.09 -2.11 -5.05
C ILE A 59 -9.91 -3.16 -5.80
N THR A 60 -9.29 -3.80 -6.78
CA THR A 60 -9.84 -4.95 -7.50
C THR A 60 -9.03 -6.18 -7.12
N GLN A 61 -9.71 -7.27 -6.76
CA GLN A 61 -9.09 -8.55 -6.44
C GLN A 61 -9.72 -9.65 -7.26
N LEU A 62 -8.88 -10.57 -7.73
CA LEU A 62 -9.27 -11.75 -8.48
C LEU A 62 -8.65 -12.97 -7.80
N GLN A 63 -9.44 -14.02 -7.61
CA GLN A 63 -8.95 -15.32 -7.14
C GLN A 63 -9.56 -16.40 -7.99
N THR A 64 -8.75 -17.33 -8.48
CA THR A 64 -9.22 -18.42 -9.35
C THR A 64 -8.56 -19.73 -8.98
N THR A 65 -9.34 -20.80 -8.99
CA THR A 65 -8.95 -22.16 -8.64
C THR A 65 -9.26 -23.10 -9.79
N LEU A 66 -8.25 -23.85 -10.23
CA LEU A 66 -8.35 -24.90 -11.23
C LEU A 66 -8.15 -26.25 -10.55
N THR A 67 -9.05 -27.18 -10.79
CA THR A 67 -8.94 -28.57 -10.31
C THR A 67 -9.01 -29.53 -11.50
N HIS A 68 -8.03 -30.41 -11.62
CA HIS A 68 -7.98 -31.41 -12.67
C HIS A 68 -7.81 -32.82 -12.09
N PHE A 69 -8.50 -33.79 -12.68
CA PHE A 69 -8.40 -35.20 -12.29
C PHE A 69 -7.70 -35.97 -13.40
N PHE A 70 -6.64 -36.67 -13.04
CA PHE A 70 -6.01 -37.67 -13.90
C PHE A 70 -6.47 -39.06 -13.43
N ALA A 71 -7.12 -39.83 -14.30
CA ALA A 71 -7.47 -41.21 -14.00
C ALA A 71 -6.29 -42.14 -14.34
N GLN A 72 -6.13 -43.23 -13.58
CA GLN A 72 -5.21 -44.33 -13.92
C GLN A 72 -3.74 -43.90 -14.11
N VAL A 73 -3.21 -43.13 -13.17
CA VAL A 73 -1.79 -42.73 -13.18
C VAL A 73 -0.97 -43.71 -12.33
N MET A 74 0.01 -44.38 -12.92
CA MET A 74 0.95 -45.30 -12.25
C MET A 74 0.31 -46.35 -11.32
N GLY A 75 -0.85 -46.91 -11.69
CA GLY A 75 -1.54 -47.94 -10.89
C GLY A 75 -2.50 -47.40 -9.81
N ALA A 76 -2.59 -46.08 -9.62
CA ALA A 76 -3.59 -45.47 -8.75
C ALA A 76 -4.92 -45.19 -9.50
N GLU A 77 -6.03 -45.26 -8.77
CA GLU A 77 -7.38 -45.02 -9.32
C GLU A 77 -7.58 -43.58 -9.81
N ARG A 78 -6.97 -42.58 -9.15
CA ARG A 78 -7.09 -41.16 -9.51
C ARG A 78 -6.04 -40.28 -8.82
N LEU A 79 -5.53 -39.29 -9.55
CA LEU A 79 -4.73 -38.18 -9.03
C LEU A 79 -5.52 -36.87 -9.22
N THR A 80 -5.57 -36.03 -8.19
CA THR A 80 -6.21 -34.69 -8.25
C THR A 80 -5.15 -33.61 -8.14
N LEU A 81 -5.10 -32.72 -9.13
CA LEU A 81 -4.25 -31.52 -9.12
C LEU A 81 -5.13 -30.30 -8.89
N VAL A 82 -4.76 -29.47 -7.90
CA VAL A 82 -5.40 -28.18 -7.63
C VAL A 82 -4.37 -27.08 -7.78
N GLY A 83 -4.70 -26.05 -8.56
CA GLY A 83 -3.89 -24.84 -8.73
C GLY A 83 -4.72 -23.61 -8.39
N GLU A 84 -4.09 -22.62 -7.76
CA GLU A 84 -4.74 -21.37 -7.36
C GLU A 84 -3.91 -20.17 -7.82
N ILE A 85 -4.58 -19.13 -8.30
CA ILE A 85 -3.97 -17.85 -8.69
C ILE A 85 -4.78 -16.72 -8.05
N GLY A 86 -4.08 -15.82 -7.37
CA GLY A 86 -4.64 -14.59 -6.81
C GLY A 86 -3.97 -13.35 -7.41
N TRP A 87 -4.75 -12.30 -7.67
CA TRP A 87 -4.29 -11.00 -8.14
C TRP A 87 -5.00 -9.87 -7.39
N THR A 88 -4.27 -8.81 -7.07
CA THR A 88 -4.81 -7.61 -6.43
C THR A 88 -4.23 -6.37 -7.10
N HIS A 89 -5.10 -5.43 -7.44
CA HIS A 89 -4.74 -4.16 -8.04
C HIS A 89 -5.34 -3.01 -7.24
N VAL A 90 -4.50 -2.02 -6.95
CA VAL A 90 -4.92 -0.78 -6.29
C VAL A 90 -4.82 0.34 -7.32
N GLY A 91 -5.97 0.88 -7.70
CA GLY A 91 -6.06 1.96 -8.68
C GLY A 91 -5.84 3.34 -8.04
N GLY A 92 -5.46 4.31 -8.88
CA GLY A 92 -5.29 5.70 -8.46
C GLY A 92 -4.15 5.94 -7.46
N LEU A 93 -3.10 5.10 -7.47
CA LEU A 93 -1.90 5.35 -6.67
C LEU A 93 -1.18 6.61 -7.18
N GLU A 94 -0.96 7.56 -6.28
CA GLU A 94 -0.16 8.74 -6.56
C GLU A 94 1.32 8.37 -6.68
N SER A 95 2.09 9.25 -7.34
CA SER A 95 3.54 9.19 -7.31
C SER A 95 4.05 9.19 -5.86
N THR A 96 5.14 8.44 -5.62
CA THR A 96 5.85 8.36 -4.34
C THR A 96 6.34 9.71 -3.83
N ALA A 97 6.49 10.71 -4.70
CA ALA A 97 6.80 12.09 -4.34
C ALA A 97 5.61 12.87 -3.74
N LYS A 98 4.37 12.35 -3.88
CA LYS A 98 3.13 12.97 -3.37
C LYS A 98 2.50 12.20 -2.22
N ALA A 99 2.64 10.87 -2.22
CA ALA A 99 2.14 10.00 -1.16
C ALA A 99 2.87 8.66 -1.19
N ARG A 100 3.19 8.12 -0.01
CA ARG A 100 3.81 6.80 0.15
C ARG A 100 2.85 5.92 0.94
N TYR A 101 2.62 4.70 0.46
CA TYR A 101 1.66 3.75 1.03
C TYR A 101 2.36 2.51 1.57
N GLY A 102 1.85 1.95 2.68
CA GLY A 102 2.18 0.59 3.14
C GLY A 102 3.65 0.27 3.42
N ARG A 103 4.57 1.25 3.38
CA ARG A 103 5.97 1.05 3.74
C ARG A 103 6.06 0.90 5.26
N ASP A 104 6.63 -0.22 5.69
CA ASP A 104 6.89 -0.46 7.11
C ASP A 104 7.81 0.63 7.68
N PRO A 105 7.46 1.24 8.83
CA PRO A 105 8.25 2.30 9.45
C PRO A 105 9.70 1.91 9.73
N VAL A 106 10.02 0.62 9.87
CA VAL A 106 11.40 0.16 10.09
C VAL A 106 12.31 0.50 8.91
N PHE A 107 11.76 0.68 7.71
CA PHE A 107 12.51 1.07 6.51
C PHE A 107 12.57 2.58 6.30
N GLY A 108 12.09 3.38 7.25
CA GLY A 108 12.10 4.84 7.19
C GLY A 108 11.24 5.45 6.08
N PRO A 109 11.29 6.77 5.87
CA PRO A 109 10.47 7.45 4.88
C PRO A 109 10.77 7.02 3.43
N GLY A 110 11.96 6.49 3.14
CA GLY A 110 12.45 6.38 1.76
C GLY A 110 12.97 7.73 1.26
N PRO A 111 13.72 7.76 0.13
CA PRO A 111 14.45 8.96 -0.29
C PRO A 111 13.50 10.16 -0.41
N PRO A 112 13.70 11.23 0.39
CA PRO A 112 12.95 12.46 0.21
C PRO A 112 13.35 13.13 -1.12
N PRO A 113 12.45 13.91 -1.76
CA PRO A 113 12.86 14.85 -2.78
C PRO A 113 13.69 15.96 -2.11
N GLY A 114 15.02 15.82 -2.15
CA GLY A 114 15.94 16.84 -1.62
C GLY A 114 16.59 16.49 -0.27
N THR A 115 17.70 17.16 0.01
CA THR A 115 18.50 17.01 1.23
C THR A 115 17.84 17.79 2.36
N ILE A 116 17.60 17.14 3.51
CA ILE A 116 17.27 17.84 4.76
C ILE A 116 18.39 18.83 5.06
N SER A 117 18.09 20.13 5.00
CA SER A 117 19.06 21.17 5.36
C SER A 117 19.02 21.34 6.87
N GLY A 118 19.91 20.61 7.55
CA GLY A 118 20.25 20.75 8.97
C GLY A 118 21.75 20.69 9.11
#